data_AF-A0A0B5NBZ4-F1
#
_entry.id   AF-A0A0B5NBZ4-F1
#
_cell.length_a   1.000
_cell.length_b   1.000
_cell.length_c   1.000
_cell.angle_alpha   90.00
_cell.angle_beta   90.00
_cell.angle_gamma   90.00
#
_symmetry.space_group_name_H-M   'P 1'
#
loop_
_entity.id
_entity.type
_entity.pdbx_description
1 polymer ?
#
loop_
_entity_poly.entity_id
_entity_poly.type
_entity_poly.pdbx_seq_one_letter_code
_entity_poly.pdbx_strand_id
1 'polypeptide(L)'
;MIKQLVLKDMMLQRKLGFVYLICLVFLAIVDFRSDSFLMTISVSIPFLGTVLSMSYEGKNKSEMIVNSLPFDRKDIVIGKYIFVSSLVALGGCFSLVVSFIQLQNEQMTGFMLWGEILGGITGGFVYSIIVLQIEFSVGYSSAKQIAPFAGLALGYLSGLIVSNVWLDVENAWSTSLVVNICFIAGLIFLYIMSMLLSVSLYNERDL
;
A
#
# COMPACT_ATOMS: atom_id res chain seq x y z
N MET A 1 -8.94 -6.97 -20.66
CA MET A 1 -7.47 -7.10 -20.77
C MET A 1 -6.78 -6.88 -19.42
N ILE A 2 -7.02 -5.74 -18.74
CA ILE A 2 -6.55 -5.43 -17.37
C ILE A 2 -6.77 -6.57 -16.35
N LYS A 3 -7.90 -7.29 -16.41
CA LYS A 3 -8.17 -8.44 -15.52
C LYS A 3 -7.08 -9.51 -15.53
N GLN A 4 -6.45 -9.76 -16.68
CA GLN A 4 -5.40 -10.78 -16.80
C GLN A 4 -4.09 -10.34 -16.13
N LEU A 5 -3.78 -9.04 -16.20
CA LEU A 5 -2.61 -8.45 -15.54
C LEU A 5 -2.74 -8.55 -14.01
N VAL A 6 -3.90 -8.17 -13.47
CA VAL A 6 -4.18 -8.28 -12.03
C VAL A 6 -4.14 -9.74 -11.57
N LEU A 7 -4.74 -10.65 -12.34
CA LEU A 7 -4.79 -12.08 -11.98
C LEU A 7 -3.39 -12.72 -11.99
N LYS A 8 -2.53 -12.34 -12.95
CA LYS A 8 -1.12 -12.75 -12.99
C LYS A 8 -0.41 -12.37 -11.69
N ASP A 9 -0.52 -11.12 -11.26
CA ASP A 9 0.16 -10.64 -10.05
C ASP A 9 -0.42 -11.29 -8.77
N MET A 10 -1.75 -11.47 -8.70
CA MET A 10 -2.39 -12.22 -7.61
C MET A 10 -1.96 -13.70 -7.55
N MET A 11 -1.83 -14.37 -8.69
CA MET A 11 -1.38 -15.77 -8.73
C MET A 11 0.07 -15.93 -8.28
N LEU A 12 0.92 -14.96 -8.61
CA LEU A 12 2.31 -14.92 -8.15
C LEU A 12 2.34 -14.77 -6.62
N GLN A 13 1.49 -13.90 -6.08
CA GLN A 13 1.41 -13.68 -4.65
C GLN A 13 0.84 -14.86 -3.86
N ARG A 14 -0.09 -15.64 -4.45
CA ARG A 14 -0.65 -16.86 -3.82
C ARG A 14 0.44 -17.87 -3.44
N LYS A 15 1.48 -18.03 -4.26
CA LYS A 15 2.60 -18.94 -3.96
C LYS A 15 3.42 -18.49 -2.76
N LEU A 16 3.35 -17.19 -2.43
CA LEU A 16 4.10 -16.55 -1.36
C LEU A 16 3.26 -16.29 -0.11
N GLY A 17 1.96 -16.63 -0.15
CA GLY A 17 1.02 -16.45 0.97
C GLY A 17 1.53 -16.95 2.31
N PHE A 18 2.28 -18.06 2.30
CA PHE A 18 2.88 -18.63 3.52
C PHE A 18 4.01 -17.78 4.11
N VAL A 19 4.83 -17.15 3.25
CA VAL A 19 5.88 -16.21 3.68
C VAL A 19 5.27 -14.94 4.26
N TYR A 20 4.17 -14.44 3.66
CA TYR A 20 3.40 -13.32 4.22
C TYR A 20 2.89 -13.64 5.62
N LEU A 21 2.33 -14.84 5.81
CA LEU A 21 1.77 -15.25 7.09
C LEU A 21 2.86 -15.33 8.18
N ILE A 22 4.02 -15.90 7.86
CA ILE A 22 5.17 -15.95 8.80
C ILE A 22 5.68 -14.55 9.14
N CYS A 23 5.89 -13.68 8.14
CA CYS A 23 6.35 -12.30 8.38
C CYS A 23 5.35 -11.49 9.19
N LEU A 24 4.05 -11.67 8.92
CA LEU A 24 2.99 -10.99 9.68
C LEU A 24 2.92 -11.50 11.12
N VAL A 25 3.04 -12.80 11.36
CA VAL A 25 3.09 -13.35 12.73
C VAL A 25 4.33 -12.86 13.48
N PHE A 26 5.48 -12.76 12.80
CA PHE A 26 6.69 -12.22 13.41
C PHE A 26 6.53 -10.74 13.78
N LEU A 27 6.03 -9.91 12.86
CA LEU A 27 5.70 -8.51 13.15
C LEU A 27 4.65 -8.40 14.25
N ALA A 28 3.66 -9.28 14.25
CA ALA A 28 2.62 -9.33 15.27
C ALA A 28 3.20 -9.57 16.67
N ILE A 29 4.19 -10.44 16.80
CA ILE A 29 4.86 -10.74 18.08
C ILE A 29 5.77 -9.59 18.52
N VAL A 30 6.53 -9.02 17.59
CA VAL A 30 7.52 -7.97 17.90
C VAL A 30 6.83 -6.67 18.30
N ASP A 31 5.74 -6.31 17.63
CA ASP A 31 5.09 -5.01 17.75
C ASP A 31 3.81 -5.05 18.61
N PHE A 32 3.47 -6.21 19.21
CA PHE A 32 2.21 -6.43 19.94
C PHE A 32 1.91 -5.42 21.05
N ARG A 33 2.93 -4.73 21.55
CA ARG A 33 2.84 -3.81 22.69
C ARG A 33 2.91 -2.34 22.28
N SER A 34 3.02 -2.03 20.99
CA SER A 34 3.04 -0.64 20.53
C SER A 34 1.64 -0.12 20.27
N ASP A 35 1.45 1.17 20.54
CA ASP A 35 0.19 1.88 20.25
C ASP A 35 0.00 2.09 18.73
N SER A 36 1.01 1.80 17.91
CA SER A 36 0.95 1.90 16.44
C SER A 36 0.79 0.56 15.74
N PHE A 37 0.52 -0.51 16.50
CA PHE A 37 0.53 -1.89 16.00
C PHE A 37 -0.39 -2.12 14.78
N LEU A 38 -1.65 -1.66 14.87
CA LEU A 38 -2.64 -1.86 13.80
C LEU A 38 -2.25 -1.11 12.52
N MET A 39 -1.63 0.07 12.69
CA MET A 39 -1.07 0.85 11.59
C MET A 39 0.13 0.14 10.95
N THR A 40 1.08 -0.34 11.76
CA THR A 40 2.27 -1.06 11.28
C THR A 40 1.87 -2.29 10.45
N ILE A 41 0.92 -3.09 10.94
CA ILE A 41 0.41 -4.26 10.21
C ILE A 41 -0.21 -3.83 8.87
N SER A 42 -1.05 -2.80 8.88
CA SER A 42 -1.73 -2.32 7.67
C SER A 42 -0.75 -1.84 6.59
N VAL A 43 0.35 -1.18 6.96
CA VAL A 43 1.37 -0.69 6.02
C VAL A 43 2.33 -1.82 5.58
N SER A 44 2.59 -2.79 6.45
CA SER A 44 3.51 -3.90 6.16
C SER A 44 3.02 -4.81 5.02
N ILE A 45 1.70 -5.01 4.91
CA ILE A 45 1.07 -5.86 3.88
C ILE A 45 1.32 -5.34 2.46
N PRO A 46 0.97 -4.10 2.10
CA PRO A 46 1.29 -3.55 0.79
C PRO A 46 2.79 -3.48 0.55
N PHE A 47 3.60 -3.15 1.55
CA PHE A 47 5.07 -3.13 1.42
C PHE A 47 5.68 -4.50 1.06
N LEU A 48 5.37 -5.54 1.83
CA LEU A 48 5.85 -6.90 1.54
C LEU A 48 5.28 -7.38 0.20
N GLY A 49 4.03 -7.00 -0.09
CA GLY A 49 3.31 -7.28 -1.33
C GLY A 49 4.07 -6.87 -2.58
N THR A 50 4.38 -5.59 -2.64
CA THR A 50 5.08 -4.94 -3.76
C THR A 50 6.54 -5.32 -3.85
N VAL A 51 7.30 -5.39 -2.73
CA VAL A 51 8.72 -5.78 -2.74
C VAL A 51 8.90 -7.16 -3.36
N LEU A 52 8.07 -8.12 -2.95
CA LEU A 52 8.13 -9.47 -3.49
C LEU A 52 7.71 -9.49 -4.97
N SER A 53 6.62 -8.81 -5.33
CA SER A 53 6.19 -8.70 -6.73
C SER A 53 7.31 -8.16 -7.63
N MET A 54 7.93 -7.05 -7.23
CA MET A 54 9.05 -6.42 -7.94
C MET A 54 10.28 -7.33 -8.02
N SER A 55 10.63 -8.03 -6.93
CA SER A 55 11.78 -8.94 -6.89
C SER A 55 11.61 -10.10 -7.89
N TYR A 56 10.40 -10.68 -7.96
CA TYR A 56 10.10 -11.76 -8.89
C TYR A 56 10.02 -11.30 -10.34
N GLU A 57 9.42 -10.13 -10.60
CA GLU A 57 9.44 -9.54 -11.93
C GLU A 57 10.86 -9.25 -12.39
N GLY A 58 11.72 -8.78 -11.48
CA GLY A 58 13.14 -8.59 -11.70
C GLY A 58 13.84 -9.89 -12.12
N LYS A 59 13.66 -10.96 -11.34
CA LYS A 59 14.25 -12.28 -11.62
C LYS A 59 13.76 -12.91 -12.91
N ASN A 60 12.46 -12.81 -13.20
CA ASN A 60 11.83 -13.47 -14.35
C ASN A 60 11.84 -12.63 -15.63
N LYS A 61 12.41 -11.42 -15.60
CA LYS A 61 12.32 -10.43 -16.69
C LYS A 61 10.88 -10.21 -17.17
N SER A 62 9.91 -10.33 -16.25
CA SER A 62 8.49 -10.35 -16.58
C SER A 62 8.03 -9.04 -17.22
N GLU A 63 8.68 -7.92 -16.91
CA GLU A 63 8.36 -6.61 -17.50
C GLU A 63 8.64 -6.60 -19.01
N MET A 64 9.75 -7.20 -19.45
CA MET A 64 10.10 -7.31 -20.88
C MET A 64 9.12 -8.21 -21.63
N ILE A 65 8.65 -9.29 -20.99
CA ILE A 65 7.68 -10.22 -21.57
C ILE A 65 6.30 -9.56 -21.69
N VAL A 66 5.87 -8.82 -20.68
CA VAL A 66 4.56 -8.12 -20.74
C VAL A 66 4.60 -7.00 -21.80
N ASN A 67 5.75 -6.36 -21.99
CA ASN A 67 5.92 -5.32 -23.01
C ASN A 67 6.02 -5.83 -24.46
N SER A 68 6.35 -7.12 -24.66
CA SER A 68 6.33 -7.72 -26.00
C SER A 68 4.94 -8.24 -26.40
N LEU A 69 4.02 -8.33 -25.44
CA LEU A 69 2.63 -8.68 -25.69
C LEU A 69 1.83 -7.46 -26.17
N PRO A 70 0.72 -7.64 -26.91
CA PRO A 70 -0.07 -6.54 -27.47
C PRO A 70 -0.96 -5.87 -26.40
N PHE A 71 -0.36 -5.42 -25.30
CA PHE A 71 -1.03 -4.65 -24.24
C PHE A 71 -0.71 -3.17 -24.40
N ASP A 72 -1.72 -2.32 -24.17
CA ASP A 72 -1.47 -0.89 -24.05
C ASP A 72 -0.67 -0.59 -22.78
N ARG A 73 0.33 0.28 -22.90
CA ARG A 73 1.17 0.74 -21.77
C ARG A 73 0.35 1.27 -20.59
N LYS A 74 -0.73 2.00 -20.89
CA LYS A 74 -1.68 2.47 -19.87
C LYS A 74 -2.25 1.30 -19.05
N ASP A 75 -2.68 0.22 -19.70
CA ASP A 75 -3.36 -0.92 -19.06
C ASP A 75 -2.43 -1.67 -18.09
N ILE A 76 -1.13 -1.71 -18.41
CA ILE A 76 -0.07 -2.27 -17.55
C ILE A 76 0.01 -1.46 -16.25
N VAL A 77 0.08 -0.12 -16.36
CA VAL A 77 0.12 0.78 -15.20
C VAL A 77 -1.17 0.66 -14.39
N ILE A 78 -2.35 0.71 -15.02
CA ILE A 78 -3.65 0.58 -14.33
C ILE A 78 -3.73 -0.75 -13.58
N GLY A 79 -3.35 -1.85 -14.22
CA GLY A 79 -3.36 -3.18 -13.61
C GLY A 79 -2.50 -3.25 -12.35
N LYS A 80 -1.32 -2.65 -12.38
CA LYS A 80 -0.41 -2.59 -11.23
C LYS A 80 -0.97 -1.75 -10.09
N TYR A 81 -1.54 -0.58 -10.39
CA TYR A 81 -2.21 0.26 -9.39
C TYR A 81 -3.39 -0.46 -8.73
N ILE A 82 -4.22 -1.18 -9.50
CA ILE A 82 -5.31 -2.00 -8.95
C ILE A 82 -4.78 -3.11 -8.04
N PHE A 83 -3.71 -3.78 -8.46
CA PHE A 83 -3.08 -4.82 -7.66
C PHE A 83 -2.57 -4.28 -6.32
N VAL A 84 -1.82 -3.18 -6.32
CA VAL A 84 -1.33 -2.59 -5.06
C VAL A 84 -2.47 -2.04 -4.20
N SER A 85 -3.51 -1.44 -4.81
CA SER A 85 -4.73 -1.03 -4.11
C SER A 85 -5.42 -2.21 -3.40
N SER A 86 -5.45 -3.39 -4.03
CA SER A 86 -6.00 -4.60 -3.41
C SER A 86 -5.19 -5.02 -2.17
N LEU A 87 -3.88 -4.77 -2.15
CA LEU A 87 -3.01 -5.03 -1.00
C LEU A 87 -3.21 -4.05 0.13
N VAL A 88 -3.38 -2.76 -0.19
CA VAL A 88 -3.74 -1.74 0.81
C VAL A 88 -5.09 -2.08 1.44
N ALA A 89 -6.08 -2.47 0.63
CA ALA A 89 -7.39 -2.90 1.12
C ALA A 89 -7.30 -4.15 2.00
N LEU A 90 -6.49 -5.15 1.61
CA LEU A 90 -6.23 -6.33 2.44
C LEU A 90 -5.55 -5.94 3.76
N GLY A 91 -4.61 -5.00 3.74
CA GLY A 91 -3.97 -4.44 4.92
C GLY A 91 -4.96 -3.83 5.91
N GLY A 92 -5.84 -2.96 5.40
CA GLY A 92 -6.92 -2.36 6.19
C GLY A 92 -7.92 -3.39 6.73
N CYS A 93 -8.32 -4.37 5.92
CA CYS A 93 -9.21 -5.45 6.36
C CYS A 93 -8.59 -6.31 7.47
N PHE A 94 -7.30 -6.65 7.37
CA PHE A 94 -6.60 -7.38 8.43
C PHE A 94 -6.53 -6.55 9.71
N SER A 95 -6.21 -5.26 9.60
CA SER A 95 -6.19 -4.32 10.72
C SER A 95 -7.56 -4.25 11.40
N LEU A 96 -8.65 -4.17 10.63
CA LEU A 96 -10.02 -4.24 11.14
C LEU A 96 -10.29 -5.54 11.94
N VAL A 97 -9.96 -6.70 11.39
CA VAL A 97 -10.19 -7.99 12.08
C VAL A 97 -9.44 -8.06 13.40
N VAL A 98 -8.16 -7.66 13.42
CA VAL A 98 -7.34 -7.64 14.64
C VAL A 98 -7.92 -6.64 15.65
N SER A 99 -8.37 -5.49 15.19
CA SER A 99 -8.95 -4.44 16.04
C SER A 99 -10.26 -4.88 16.70
N PHE A 100 -11.11 -5.67 16.02
CA PHE A 100 -12.32 -6.25 16.62
C PHE A 100 -11.99 -7.19 17.79
N ILE A 101 -10.89 -7.94 17.70
CA ILE A 101 -10.43 -8.84 18.77
C ILE A 101 -9.94 -8.01 19.97
N GLN A 102 -9.21 -6.92 19.73
CA GLN A 102 -8.71 -6.04 20.79
C GLN A 102 -9.82 -5.23 21.48
N LEU A 103 -10.86 -4.84 20.73
CA LEU A 103 -12.01 -4.11 21.26
C LEU A 103 -12.85 -4.99 22.22
N GLN A 104 -12.92 -6.30 21.96
CA GLN A 104 -13.54 -7.26 22.88
C GLN A 104 -12.75 -7.45 24.19
N ASN A 105 -11.46 -7.13 24.20
CA ASN A 105 -10.58 -7.31 25.35
C ASN A 105 -10.42 -6.01 26.17
N GLU A 106 -11.28 -5.00 25.93
CA GLU A 106 -11.31 -3.67 26.57
C GLU A 106 -10.02 -2.84 26.46
N GLN A 107 -9.09 -3.22 25.57
CA GLN A 107 -7.82 -2.53 25.42
C GLN A 107 -7.89 -1.26 24.55
N MET A 108 -8.96 -1.07 23.77
CA MET A 108 -9.08 0.06 22.82
C MET A 108 -10.49 0.63 22.70
N THR A 109 -10.57 1.95 22.48
CA THR A 109 -11.80 2.65 22.14
C THR A 109 -12.02 2.69 20.62
N GLY A 110 -13.28 2.71 20.17
CA GLY A 110 -13.61 2.75 18.73
C GLY A 110 -13.06 3.98 17.99
N PHE A 111 -12.77 5.07 18.71
CA PHE A 111 -12.14 6.26 18.15
C PHE A 111 -10.64 6.06 17.89
N MET A 112 -9.93 5.39 18.81
CA MET A 112 -8.51 5.05 18.60
C MET A 112 -8.34 4.12 17.39
N LEU A 113 -9.24 3.15 17.28
CA LEU A 113 -9.31 2.22 16.15
C LEU A 113 -9.47 2.93 14.79
N TRP A 114 -10.33 3.96 14.72
CA TRP A 114 -10.52 4.72 13.49
C TRP A 114 -9.25 5.49 13.07
N GLY A 115 -8.58 6.14 14.01
CA GLY A 115 -7.35 6.90 13.76
C GLY A 115 -6.21 6.02 13.22
N GLU A 116 -6.00 4.86 13.84
CA GLU A 116 -4.95 3.93 13.41
C GLU A 116 -5.21 3.31 12.04
N ILE A 117 -6.47 2.96 11.75
CA ILE A 117 -6.86 2.42 10.45
C ILE A 117 -6.72 3.49 9.36
N LEU A 118 -7.15 4.72 9.65
CA LEU A 118 -6.99 5.84 8.72
C LEU A 118 -5.50 6.11 8.46
N GLY A 119 -4.66 6.06 9.49
CA GLY A 119 -3.20 6.16 9.37
C GLY A 119 -2.62 5.02 8.54
N GLY A 120 -3.04 3.77 8.77
CA GLY A 120 -2.58 2.60 8.04
C GLY A 120 -2.95 2.63 6.55
N ILE A 121 -4.19 3.03 6.23
CA ILE A 121 -4.67 3.22 4.86
C ILE A 121 -3.87 4.35 4.18
N THR A 122 -3.70 5.49 4.86
CA THR A 122 -2.94 6.62 4.31
C THR A 122 -1.50 6.24 4.02
N GLY A 123 -0.85 5.56 4.96
CA GLY A 123 0.52 5.09 4.77
C GLY A 123 0.65 4.11 3.62
N GLY A 124 -0.31 3.20 3.44
CA GLY A 124 -0.37 2.30 2.30
C GLY A 124 -0.57 3.01 0.95
N PHE A 125 -1.40 4.05 0.89
CA PHE A 125 -1.59 4.85 -0.33
C PHE A 125 -0.35 5.68 -0.68
N VAL A 126 0.21 6.40 0.30
CA VAL A 126 1.43 7.22 0.10
C VAL A 126 2.61 6.35 -0.32
N TYR A 127 2.77 5.18 0.33
CA TYR A 127 3.71 4.15 -0.08
C TYR A 127 3.55 3.82 -1.59
N SER A 128 2.32 3.50 -2.00
CA SER A 128 2.00 3.07 -3.36
C SER A 128 2.29 4.17 -4.39
N ILE A 129 1.96 5.43 -4.06
CA ILE A 129 2.21 6.60 -4.92
C ILE A 129 3.69 6.71 -5.26
N ILE A 130 4.56 6.67 -4.24
CA ILE A 130 6.00 6.86 -4.41
C ILE A 130 6.61 5.67 -5.16
N VAL A 131 6.30 4.46 -4.71
CA VAL A 131 6.93 3.24 -5.23
C VAL A 131 6.56 2.98 -6.68
N LEU A 132 5.28 3.14 -7.04
CA LEU A 132 4.82 2.91 -8.40
C LEU A 132 5.30 3.99 -9.37
N GLN A 133 5.36 5.26 -8.94
CA GLN A 133 5.94 6.31 -9.77
C GLN A 133 7.40 6.02 -10.14
N ILE A 134 8.23 5.65 -9.16
CA ILE A 134 9.64 5.35 -9.41
C ILE A 134 9.77 4.07 -10.24
N GLU A 135 8.95 3.06 -10.00
CA GLU A 135 8.96 1.82 -10.77
C GLU A 135 8.70 2.04 -12.27
N PHE A 136 7.73 2.88 -12.59
CA PHE A 136 7.39 3.15 -13.99
C PHE A 136 8.30 4.19 -14.63
N SER A 137 8.84 5.12 -13.83
CA SER A 137 9.80 6.13 -14.28
C SER A 137 11.16 5.53 -14.63
N VAL A 138 11.70 4.68 -13.76
CA VAL A 138 13.06 4.17 -13.88
C VAL A 138 12.99 2.70 -14.29
N GLY A 139 13.65 2.33 -15.39
CA GLY A 139 13.70 0.94 -15.88
C GLY A 139 14.43 -0.03 -14.94
N TYR A 140 15.12 -1.03 -15.50
CA TYR A 140 15.99 -1.93 -14.71
C TYR A 140 17.22 -1.18 -14.17
N SER A 141 17.03 -0.43 -13.08
CA SER A 141 18.05 0.36 -12.41
C SER A 141 18.05 0.06 -10.92
N SER A 142 19.19 0.29 -10.27
CA SER A 142 19.35 0.22 -8.81
C SER A 142 18.30 1.07 -8.07
N ALA A 143 17.82 2.16 -8.69
CA ALA A 143 16.75 3.00 -8.15
C ALA A 143 15.44 2.22 -7.91
N LYS A 144 15.12 1.22 -8.76
CA LYS A 144 13.95 0.36 -8.60
C LYS A 144 14.04 -0.54 -7.36
N GLN A 145 15.25 -0.86 -6.89
CA GLN A 145 15.47 -1.63 -5.66
C GLN A 145 15.37 -0.76 -4.40
N ILE A 146 15.69 0.53 -4.49
CA ILE A 146 15.65 1.48 -3.38
C ILE A 146 14.23 2.04 -3.17
N ALA A 147 13.45 2.15 -4.25
CA ALA A 147 12.10 2.73 -4.23
C ALA A 147 11.20 2.16 -3.12
N PRO A 148 11.10 0.83 -2.89
CA PRO A 148 10.25 0.29 -1.84
C PRO A 148 10.66 0.71 -0.43
N PHE A 149 11.95 0.94 -0.18
CA PHE A 149 12.42 1.38 1.14
C PHE A 149 12.15 2.87 1.36
N ALA A 150 12.37 3.70 0.34
CA ALA A 150 12.01 5.11 0.38
C ALA A 150 10.49 5.30 0.54
N GLY A 151 9.71 4.51 -0.21
CA GLY A 151 8.26 4.46 -0.07
C GLY A 151 7.82 3.99 1.31
N LEU A 152 8.48 3.00 1.90
CA LEU A 152 8.15 2.52 3.25
C LEU A 152 8.38 3.62 4.29
N ALA A 153 9.52 4.30 4.23
CA ALA A 153 9.84 5.38 5.17
C ALA A 153 8.80 6.50 5.10
N LEU A 154 8.50 6.99 3.89
CA LEU A 154 7.53 8.08 3.69
C LEU A 154 6.09 7.64 3.95
N GLY A 155 5.72 6.42 3.53
CA GLY A 155 4.43 5.81 3.83
C GLY A 155 4.20 5.66 5.32
N TYR A 156 5.16 5.10 6.05
CA TYR A 156 5.06 4.93 7.50
C TYR A 156 5.01 6.27 8.25
N LEU A 157 5.85 7.24 7.89
CA LEU A 157 5.82 8.58 8.47
C LEU A 157 4.47 9.28 8.23
N SER A 158 3.94 9.21 7.01
CA SER A 158 2.63 9.79 6.70
C SER A 158 1.50 9.12 7.49
N GLY A 159 1.55 7.79 7.62
CA GLY A 159 0.60 7.04 8.46
C GLY A 159 0.67 7.46 9.93
N LEU A 160 1.87 7.62 10.47
CA LEU A 160 2.07 8.07 11.86
C LEU A 160 1.54 9.48 12.08
N ILE A 161 1.80 10.42 11.17
CA ILE A 161 1.30 11.79 11.27
C ILE A 161 -0.23 11.77 11.30
N VAL A 162 -0.85 11.04 10.39
CA VAL A 162 -2.32 10.95 10.31
C VAL A 162 -2.89 10.28 11.55
N SER A 163 -2.30 9.16 11.99
CA SER A 163 -2.72 8.46 13.20
C SER A 163 -2.67 9.40 14.41
N ASN A 164 -1.53 10.06 14.66
CA ASN A 164 -1.39 10.98 15.80
C ASN A 164 -2.37 12.15 15.74
N VAL A 165 -2.61 12.73 14.57
CA VAL A 165 -3.58 13.84 14.41
C VAL A 165 -5.01 13.37 14.65
N TRP A 166 -5.36 12.14 14.26
CA TRP A 166 -6.71 11.60 14.44
C TRP A 166 -6.94 10.97 15.82
N LEU A 167 -5.88 10.55 16.51
CA LEU A 167 -5.93 10.04 17.88
C LEU A 167 -6.02 11.15 18.93
N ASP A 168 -5.64 12.38 18.58
CA ASP A 168 -5.74 13.54 19.45
C ASP A 168 -7.22 13.88 19.74
N VAL A 169 -7.63 13.63 20.99
CA VAL A 169 -9.01 13.83 21.47
C VAL A 169 -9.39 15.32 21.49
N GLU A 170 -8.42 16.22 21.60
CA GLU A 170 -8.65 17.67 21.54
C GLU A 170 -8.84 18.17 20.11
N ASN A 171 -8.44 17.37 19.11
CA ASN A 171 -8.55 17.75 17.72
C ASN A 171 -9.97 17.54 17.19
N ALA A 172 -10.73 18.64 17.06
CA ALA A 172 -12.09 18.62 16.50
C ALA A 172 -12.17 18.10 15.04
N TRP A 173 -11.05 18.02 14.32
CA TRP A 173 -11.02 17.52 12.94
C TRP A 173 -11.24 16.00 12.86
N SER A 174 -10.79 15.27 13.87
CA SER A 174 -10.91 13.80 13.93
C SER A 174 -12.38 13.34 13.95
N THR A 175 -13.25 14.08 14.63
CA THR A 175 -14.68 13.80 14.80
C THR A 175 -15.55 14.44 13.73
N SER A 176 -15.01 15.39 12.96
CA SER A 176 -15.74 16.06 11.89
C SER A 176 -15.90 15.16 10.67
N LEU A 177 -17.15 14.79 10.36
CA LEU A 177 -17.50 13.97 9.21
C LEU A 177 -17.05 14.62 7.89
N VAL A 178 -17.21 15.94 7.76
CA VAL A 178 -16.83 16.70 6.57
C VAL A 178 -15.32 16.61 6.33
N VAL A 179 -14.51 16.78 7.38
CA VAL A 179 -13.05 16.72 7.27
C VAL A 179 -12.60 15.31 6.87
N ASN A 180 -13.18 14.27 7.46
CA ASN A 180 -12.90 12.88 7.11
C ASN A 180 -13.22 12.59 5.63
N ILE A 181 -14.38 13.03 5.13
CA ILE A 181 -14.76 12.86 3.72
C ILE A 181 -13.78 13.61 2.80
N CYS A 182 -13.49 14.87 3.11
CA CYS A 182 -12.56 15.68 2.31
C CYS A 182 -11.16 15.05 2.29
N PHE A 183 -10.69 14.52 3.41
CA PHE A 183 -9.39 13.85 3.52
C PHE A 183 -9.33 12.60 2.64
N ILE A 184 -10.32 11.71 2.73
CA ILE A 184 -10.39 10.50 1.91
C ILE A 184 -10.50 10.86 0.42
N ALA A 185 -11.35 11.84 0.08
CA ALA A 185 -11.48 12.32 -1.30
C ALA A 185 -10.15 12.88 -1.84
N GLY A 186 -9.42 13.64 -1.01
CA GLY A 186 -8.10 14.16 -1.33
C GLY A 186 -7.07 13.05 -1.57
N LEU A 187 -7.05 12.02 -0.73
CA LEU A 187 -6.18 10.85 -0.91
C LEU A 187 -6.47 10.11 -2.22
N ILE A 188 -7.74 9.87 -2.53
CA ILE A 188 -8.16 9.24 -3.79
C ILE A 188 -7.73 10.09 -4.99
N PHE A 189 -7.94 11.40 -4.91
CA PHE A 189 -7.54 12.32 -5.97
C PHE A 189 -6.02 12.31 -6.20
N LEU A 190 -5.22 12.37 -5.13
CA LEU A 190 -3.75 12.26 -5.22
C LEU A 190 -3.33 10.91 -5.83
N TYR A 191 -4.01 9.82 -5.47
CA TYR A 191 -3.74 8.50 -6.03
C TYR A 191 -4.01 8.43 -7.54
N ILE A 192 -5.13 9.02 -8.00
CA ILE A 192 -5.46 9.10 -9.43
C ILE A 192 -4.44 9.97 -10.17
N MET A 193 -4.04 11.11 -9.60
CA MET A 193 -3.01 11.96 -10.20
C MET A 193 -1.67 11.24 -10.32
N SER A 194 -1.27 10.49 -9.29
CA SER A 194 -0.08 9.64 -9.32
C SER A 194 -0.15 8.62 -10.46
N MET A 195 -1.30 7.98 -10.65
CA MET A 195 -1.51 7.01 -11.71
C MET A 195 -1.36 7.63 -13.10
N LEU A 196 -1.95 8.81 -13.33
CA LEU A 196 -1.82 9.53 -14.60
C LEU A 196 -0.35 9.92 -14.88
N LEU A 197 0.37 10.39 -13.85
CA LEU A 197 1.79 10.69 -13.96
C LEU A 197 2.61 9.44 -14.30
N SER A 198 2.34 8.30 -13.65
CA SER A 198 3.00 7.03 -13.98
C SER A 198 2.73 6.59 -15.41
N VAL A 199 1.53 6.81 -15.95
CA VAL A 199 1.23 6.51 -17.36
C VAL A 199 2.06 7.40 -18.30
N SER A 200 2.18 8.70 -18.02
CA SER A 200 3.00 9.62 -18.83
C SER A 200 4.46 9.19 -18.82
N LEU A 201 5.02 8.98 -17.64
CA LEU A 201 6.42 8.57 -17.46
C LEU A 201 6.72 7.23 -18.14
N TYR A 202 5.77 6.30 -18.11
CA TYR A 202 5.94 5.01 -18.75
C TYR A 202 5.84 5.06 -20.29
N ASN A 203 5.07 6.01 -20.82
CA ASN A 203 4.95 6.21 -22.26
C ASN A 203 6.20 6.89 -22.85
N GLU A 204 6.78 7.85 -22.13
CA GLU A 204 8.01 8.55 -22.52
C GLU A 204 9.27 7.68 -22.41
N ARG A 205 9.17 6.52 -21.75
CA ARG A 205 10.30 5.62 -21.57
C ARG A 205 10.58 4.83 -22.84
N ASP A 206 11.73 5.08 -23.45
CA ASP A 206 12.27 4.24 -24.51
C ASP A 206 12.63 2.86 -23.94
N LEU A 207 12.20 1.79 -24.65
CA LEU A 207 12.48 0.39 -24.30
C LEU A 207 13.77 -0.10 -24.96
#